data_AF-A0A0L6ZF04-F1
#
_entry.id   AF-A0A0L6ZF04-F1
#
_cell.length_a   1.000
_cell.length_b   1.000
_cell.length_c   1.000
_cell.angle_alpha   90.00
_cell.angle_beta   90.00
_cell.angle_gamma   90.00
#
_symmetry.space_group_name_H-M   'P 1'
#
loop_
_entity.id
_entity.type
_entity.pdbx_description
1 polymer ?
#
loop_
_entity_poly.entity_id
_entity_poly.type
_entity_poly.pdbx_seq_one_letter_code
_entity_poly.pdbx_strand_id
1 'polypeptide(L)'
;MRPKPASSIFSSRLWINRLIKAAAFVVCFFIIEAEAAFLLDPGRYKSDFHPRMRWEEFYNISKEKENLDLIFLGSSHAYRSFDPEIFNSKLGVNSFNMGHSSQNPVDSYYVLKEVLKYQKPKVVVFEQYFVVAEGEDSDFISATYTYDYLKPSLNKLSCLVNDFNPKDYPKALLMAVRDKDNWANKALIKANMLREYNLFKQLITGKEENQQAPVESSKGEVYQGLGYVSNDGIASYSELTTGNKLKDYKGPNWNEKRLSYDDKVLKLCKENNIKVIMVTAPLPPSSLKLIKNYDELHNKFQEIADKNGVEYIDYNFINREKNMFTDKNFKDADHLNSSGVKILDDDLIKYINDLIAAK
;
A
#
# COMPACT_ATOMS: atom_id res chain seq x y z
N MET A 1 24.55 54.07 -41.69
CA MET A 1 23.51 53.03 -41.54
C MET A 1 24.03 51.95 -40.59
N ARG A 2 23.43 51.75 -39.42
CA ARG A 2 23.73 50.57 -38.58
C ARG A 2 22.92 49.38 -39.11
N PRO A 3 23.51 48.20 -39.32
CA PRO A 3 22.75 47.04 -39.77
C PRO A 3 21.78 46.59 -38.66
N LYS A 4 20.53 46.34 -39.01
CA LYS A 4 19.55 45.69 -38.10
C LYS A 4 20.06 44.29 -37.76
N PRO A 5 19.98 43.82 -36.50
CA PRO A 5 20.36 42.46 -36.15
C PRO A 5 19.32 41.48 -36.71
N ALA A 6 19.64 40.87 -37.85
CA ALA A 6 18.94 39.71 -38.37
C ALA A 6 19.51 38.45 -37.72
N SER A 7 19.10 38.11 -36.48
CA SER A 7 19.58 36.86 -35.87
C SER A 7 18.71 36.23 -34.76
N SER A 8 17.60 36.83 -34.33
CA SER A 8 16.79 36.23 -33.23
C SER A 8 15.72 35.22 -33.69
N ILE A 9 15.26 35.27 -34.95
CA ILE A 9 14.13 34.45 -35.43
C ILE A 9 14.59 33.11 -36.02
N PHE A 10 15.77 33.06 -36.65
CA PHE A 10 16.31 31.81 -37.22
C PHE A 10 16.86 30.88 -36.14
N SER A 11 17.47 31.45 -35.09
CA SER A 11 17.93 30.70 -33.93
C SER A 11 16.75 30.09 -33.17
N SER A 12 15.66 30.84 -32.96
CA SER A 12 14.48 30.33 -32.25
C SER A 12 13.78 29.17 -32.98
N ARG A 13 13.64 29.22 -34.32
CA ARG A 13 13.09 28.09 -35.11
C ARG A 13 13.95 26.83 -35.03
N LEU A 14 15.28 26.97 -35.05
CA LEU A 14 16.20 25.84 -34.88
C LEU A 14 16.09 25.21 -33.49
N TRP A 15 15.99 26.02 -32.44
CA TRP A 15 15.77 25.54 -31.08
C TRP A 15 14.41 24.86 -30.91
N ILE A 16 13.35 25.44 -31.47
CA ILE A 16 12.01 24.83 -31.48
C ILE A 16 12.04 23.46 -32.18
N ASN A 17 12.68 23.36 -33.35
CA ASN A 17 12.80 22.08 -34.06
C ASN A 17 13.60 21.04 -33.26
N ARG A 18 14.64 21.46 -32.51
CA ARG A 18 15.40 20.57 -31.62
C ARG A 18 14.53 20.09 -30.44
N LEU A 19 13.75 20.99 -29.84
CA LEU A 19 12.83 20.65 -28.76
C LEU A 19 11.73 19.69 -29.23
N ILE A 20 11.17 19.91 -30.41
CA ILE A 20 10.17 19.00 -31.01
C ILE A 20 10.78 17.61 -31.23
N LYS A 21 11.99 17.53 -31.81
CA LYS A 21 12.68 16.25 -32.02
C LYS A 21 12.98 15.54 -30.71
N ALA A 22 13.42 16.27 -29.67
CA ALA A 22 13.66 15.71 -28.35
C ALA A 22 12.37 15.19 -27.70
N ALA A 23 11.28 15.96 -27.77
CA ALA A 23 9.97 15.53 -27.27
C ALA A 23 9.46 14.29 -28.00
N ALA A 24 9.58 14.25 -29.34
CA ALA A 24 9.23 13.08 -30.14
C ALA A 24 10.06 11.85 -29.75
N PHE A 25 11.37 12.00 -29.53
CA PHE A 25 12.22 10.92 -29.06
C PHE A 25 11.76 10.38 -27.70
N VAL A 26 11.45 11.27 -26.75
CA VAL A 26 10.98 10.87 -25.41
C VAL A 26 9.65 10.10 -25.50
N VAL A 27 8.71 10.58 -26.32
CA VAL A 27 7.43 9.88 -26.54
C VAL A 27 7.67 8.49 -27.15
N CYS A 28 8.46 8.39 -28.22
CA CYS A 28 8.78 7.11 -28.84
C CYS A 28 9.49 6.16 -27.89
N PHE A 29 10.42 6.67 -27.07
CA PHE A 29 11.12 5.88 -26.07
C PHE A 29 10.16 5.26 -25.05
N PHE A 30 9.23 6.04 -24.50
CA PHE A 30 8.26 5.53 -23.53
C PHE A 30 7.19 4.62 -24.16
N ILE A 31 6.87 4.78 -25.45
CA ILE A 31 6.04 3.79 -26.17
C ILE A 31 6.78 2.45 -26.27
N ILE A 32 8.05 2.47 -26.66
CA ILE A 32 8.88 1.24 -26.75
C ILE A 32 9.06 0.61 -25.38
N GLU A 33 9.28 1.41 -24.35
CA GLU A 33 9.40 0.95 -22.97
C GLU A 33 8.11 0.28 -22.48
N ALA A 34 6.96 0.90 -22.72
CA ALA A 34 5.66 0.35 -22.35
C ALA A 34 5.40 -1.00 -23.02
N GLU A 35 5.73 -1.14 -24.31
CA GLU A 35 5.57 -2.43 -24.99
C GLU A 35 6.58 -3.48 -24.55
N ALA A 36 7.83 -3.09 -24.34
CA ALA A 36 8.81 -4.00 -23.77
C ALA A 36 8.36 -4.47 -22.38
N ALA A 37 7.85 -3.57 -21.53
CA ALA A 37 7.32 -3.90 -20.21
C ALA A 37 6.13 -4.86 -20.28
N PHE A 38 5.16 -4.61 -21.18
CA PHE A 38 4.00 -5.49 -21.36
C PHE A 38 4.43 -6.91 -21.79
N LEU A 39 5.38 -7.02 -22.71
CA LEU A 39 5.87 -8.31 -23.21
C LEU A 39 6.66 -9.09 -22.16
N LEU A 40 7.34 -8.40 -21.25
CA LEU A 40 8.20 -8.98 -20.22
C LEU A 40 7.50 -9.22 -18.88
N ASP A 41 6.26 -8.75 -18.73
CA ASP A 41 5.49 -8.90 -17.50
C ASP A 41 5.22 -10.39 -17.20
N PRO A 42 5.72 -10.94 -16.07
CA PRO A 42 5.48 -12.33 -15.68
C PRO A 42 4.04 -12.62 -15.23
N GLY A 43 3.13 -11.67 -15.40
CA GLY A 43 1.76 -11.75 -14.91
C GLY A 43 1.64 -11.13 -13.53
N ARG A 44 2.37 -10.05 -13.26
CA ARG A 44 2.23 -9.22 -12.05
C ARG A 44 0.78 -8.80 -11.82
N TYR A 45 -0.01 -8.66 -12.88
CA TYR A 45 -1.47 -8.49 -12.79
C TYR A 45 -2.22 -9.57 -12.00
N LYS A 46 -1.63 -10.75 -11.75
CA LYS A 46 -2.22 -11.85 -10.97
C LYS A 46 -1.73 -11.91 -9.52
N SER A 47 -0.51 -11.43 -9.22
CA SER A 47 0.07 -11.43 -7.86
C SER A 47 -0.05 -10.08 -7.15
N ASP A 48 0.02 -8.97 -7.90
CA ASP A 48 -0.17 -7.59 -7.42
C ASP A 48 -1.65 -7.18 -7.47
N PHE A 49 -2.54 -8.17 -7.37
CA PHE A 49 -3.98 -8.00 -7.54
C PHE A 49 -4.53 -7.01 -6.50
N HIS A 50 -4.11 -7.11 -5.24
CA HIS A 50 -4.63 -6.27 -4.17
C HIS A 50 -4.21 -4.79 -4.26
N PRO A 51 -2.92 -4.42 -4.44
CA PRO A 51 -2.53 -3.01 -4.53
C PRO A 51 -3.14 -2.27 -5.73
N ARG A 52 -3.21 -2.91 -6.90
CA ARG A 52 -3.80 -2.31 -8.10
C ARG A 52 -5.28 -2.03 -7.89
N MET A 53 -6.06 -3.06 -7.53
CA MET A 53 -7.51 -2.91 -7.33
C MET A 53 -7.81 -1.86 -6.28
N ARG A 54 -7.09 -1.89 -5.15
CA ARG A 54 -7.22 -0.90 -4.08
C ARG A 54 -7.04 0.53 -4.59
N TRP A 55 -6.00 0.81 -5.37
CA TRP A 55 -5.79 2.14 -5.94
C TRP A 55 -6.82 2.51 -7.00
N GLU A 56 -7.17 1.58 -7.90
CA GLU A 56 -8.19 1.81 -8.93
C GLU A 56 -9.56 2.13 -8.30
N GLU A 57 -9.97 1.37 -7.29
CA GLU A 57 -11.19 1.56 -6.52
C GLU A 57 -11.16 2.89 -5.76
N PHE A 58 -10.09 3.19 -5.03
CA PHE A 58 -9.92 4.48 -4.34
C PHE A 58 -10.08 5.67 -5.31
N TYR A 59 -9.45 5.61 -6.48
CA TYR A 59 -9.58 6.67 -7.47
C TYR A 59 -10.97 6.74 -8.10
N ASN A 60 -11.70 5.63 -8.21
CA ASN A 60 -13.05 5.61 -8.75
C ASN A 60 -14.05 6.22 -7.76
N ILE A 61 -14.04 5.79 -6.50
CA ILE A 61 -14.83 6.39 -5.40
C ILE A 61 -14.56 7.91 -5.32
N SER A 62 -13.29 8.30 -5.46
CA SER A 62 -12.91 9.72 -5.46
C SER A 62 -13.45 10.53 -6.65
N LYS A 63 -13.70 9.90 -7.81
CA LYS A 63 -14.35 10.58 -8.95
C LYS A 63 -15.84 10.78 -8.72
N GLU A 64 -16.47 9.85 -8.00
CA GLU A 64 -17.89 9.86 -7.66
C GLU A 64 -18.24 10.92 -6.60
N LYS A 65 -17.22 11.61 -6.06
CA LYS A 65 -17.31 12.66 -5.03
C LYS A 65 -17.90 12.16 -3.71
N GLU A 66 -17.77 10.87 -3.45
CA GLU A 66 -18.03 10.30 -2.15
C GLU A 66 -16.92 10.74 -1.18
N ASN A 67 -17.31 11.32 -0.05
CA ASN A 67 -16.37 11.72 0.98
C ASN A 67 -16.10 10.52 1.89
N LEU A 68 -14.84 10.14 2.01
CA LEU A 68 -14.38 9.16 3.00
C LEU A 68 -14.20 9.86 4.35
N ASP A 69 -14.86 9.36 5.39
CA ASP A 69 -14.73 9.85 6.77
C ASP A 69 -13.57 9.17 7.52
N LEU A 70 -13.30 7.91 7.21
CA LEU A 70 -12.33 7.06 7.90
C LEU A 70 -11.40 6.37 6.91
N ILE A 71 -10.09 6.44 7.16
CA ILE A 71 -9.07 5.75 6.37
C ILE A 71 -8.24 4.85 7.28
N PHE A 72 -8.01 3.62 6.84
CA PHE A 72 -7.01 2.73 7.46
C PHE A 72 -5.70 2.82 6.68
N LEU A 73 -4.58 2.94 7.39
CA LEU A 73 -3.23 2.96 6.83
C LEU A 73 -2.38 1.91 7.52
N GLY A 74 -1.47 1.28 6.77
CA GLY A 74 -0.43 0.42 7.33
C GLY A 74 -0.29 -0.89 6.55
N SER A 75 0.33 -1.86 7.19
CA SER A 75 0.91 -3.04 6.52
C SER A 75 -0.14 -4.09 6.12
N SER A 76 0.30 -5.33 5.94
CA SER A 76 -0.64 -6.45 5.85
C SER A 76 -1.50 -6.64 7.08
N HIS A 77 -1.07 -6.12 8.22
CA HIS A 77 -1.86 -6.05 9.43
C HIS A 77 -2.98 -5.00 9.35
N ALA A 78 -2.96 -4.06 8.41
CA ALA A 78 -4.07 -3.14 8.16
C ALA A 78 -5.10 -3.76 7.21
N TYR A 79 -4.72 -4.07 5.96
CA TYR A 79 -5.67 -4.50 4.92
C TYR A 79 -6.30 -5.88 5.15
N ARG A 80 -5.79 -6.62 6.15
CA ARG A 80 -6.32 -7.93 6.55
C ARG A 80 -7.03 -7.90 7.91
N SER A 81 -6.91 -6.81 8.66
CA SER A 81 -7.49 -6.73 10.01
C SER A 81 -8.69 -5.80 10.09
N PHE A 82 -8.77 -4.79 9.23
CA PHE A 82 -9.87 -3.82 9.25
C PHE A 82 -10.74 -3.97 8.01
N ASP A 83 -11.99 -4.37 8.21
CA ASP A 83 -13.02 -4.48 7.18
C ASP A 83 -13.89 -3.21 7.18
N PRO A 84 -13.71 -2.31 6.19
CA PRO A 84 -14.50 -1.08 6.07
C PRO A 84 -16.02 -1.28 6.16
N GLU A 85 -16.56 -2.40 5.68
CA GLU A 85 -18.01 -2.66 5.72
C GLU A 85 -18.55 -2.80 7.15
N ILE A 86 -17.76 -3.35 8.07
CA ILE A 86 -18.12 -3.44 9.49
C ILE A 86 -18.21 -2.05 10.10
N PHE A 87 -17.25 -1.17 9.80
CA PHE A 87 -17.26 0.22 10.29
C PHE A 87 -18.38 1.04 9.65
N ASN A 88 -18.56 0.93 8.33
CA ASN A 88 -19.60 1.65 7.59
C ASN A 88 -20.99 1.33 8.13
N SER A 89 -21.30 0.03 8.28
CA SER A 89 -22.61 -0.43 8.74
C SER A 89 -22.94 -0.04 10.19
N LYS A 90 -21.93 0.02 11.06
CA LYS A 90 -22.12 0.29 12.50
C LYS A 90 -22.00 1.75 12.90
N LEU A 91 -21.16 2.52 12.20
CA LEU A 91 -20.91 3.93 12.48
C LEU A 91 -21.68 4.86 11.53
N GLY A 92 -22.22 4.36 10.42
CA GLY A 92 -22.87 5.18 9.41
C GLY A 92 -21.89 6.13 8.70
N VAL A 93 -20.69 5.64 8.43
CA VAL A 93 -19.61 6.39 7.77
C VAL A 93 -19.23 5.76 6.44
N ASN A 94 -18.46 6.50 5.63
CA ASN A 94 -17.74 5.92 4.50
C ASN A 94 -16.27 5.73 4.89
N SER A 95 -15.78 4.50 4.79
CA SER A 95 -14.40 4.16 5.11
C SER A 95 -13.71 3.39 4.00
N PHE A 96 -12.38 3.46 3.97
CA PHE A 96 -11.57 2.76 2.98
C PHE A 96 -10.24 2.32 3.59
N ASN A 97 -9.82 1.09 3.28
CA ASN A 97 -8.56 0.54 3.72
C ASN A 97 -7.46 0.78 2.68
N MET A 98 -6.55 1.71 2.98
CA MET A 98 -5.45 2.04 2.10
C MET A 98 -4.18 1.21 2.37
N GLY A 99 -4.27 0.23 3.28
CA GLY A 99 -3.18 -0.67 3.62
C GLY A 99 -2.70 -1.55 2.46
N HIS A 100 -1.44 -1.96 2.50
CA HIS A 100 -0.90 -2.96 1.57
C HIS A 100 0.23 -3.78 2.20
N SER A 101 0.64 -4.85 1.50
CA SER A 101 1.69 -5.75 1.97
C SER A 101 2.97 -4.98 2.28
N SER A 102 3.53 -5.23 3.46
CA SER A 102 4.76 -4.61 3.97
C SER A 102 4.80 -3.08 3.92
N GLN A 103 3.63 -2.41 3.91
CA GLN A 103 3.57 -0.95 3.89
C GLN A 103 4.24 -0.39 5.14
N ASN A 104 5.40 0.23 4.95
CA ASN A 104 6.20 0.80 6.03
C ASN A 104 5.77 2.26 6.30
N PRO A 105 6.27 2.92 7.35
CA PRO A 105 5.91 4.31 7.64
C PRO A 105 6.21 5.31 6.51
N VAL A 106 7.28 5.09 5.72
CA VAL A 106 7.61 5.92 4.56
C VAL A 106 6.54 5.77 3.47
N ASP A 107 6.16 4.53 3.14
CA ASP A 107 5.06 4.24 2.21
C ASP A 107 3.77 4.92 2.70
N SER A 108 3.43 4.73 3.98
CA SER A 108 2.20 5.26 4.61
C SER A 108 2.08 6.77 4.49
N TYR A 109 3.19 7.50 4.63
CA TYR A 109 3.23 8.94 4.42
C TYR A 109 2.87 9.32 2.98
N TYR A 110 3.41 8.61 1.98
CA TYR A 110 3.10 8.91 0.58
C TYR A 110 1.72 8.43 0.15
N VAL A 111 1.23 7.33 0.70
CA VAL A 111 -0.16 6.89 0.58
C VAL A 111 -1.08 7.99 1.10
N LEU A 112 -0.89 8.46 2.34
CA LEU A 112 -1.70 9.53 2.92
C LEU A 112 -1.62 10.82 2.11
N LYS A 113 -0.42 11.22 1.67
CA LYS A 113 -0.26 12.40 0.81
C LYS A 113 -1.04 12.31 -0.50
N GLU A 114 -1.16 11.12 -1.10
CA GLU A 114 -1.99 10.94 -2.29
C GLU A 114 -3.48 10.93 -1.92
N VAL A 115 -3.87 10.27 -0.83
CA VAL A 115 -5.26 10.29 -0.34
C VAL A 115 -5.76 11.73 -0.17
N LEU A 116 -4.96 12.59 0.47
CA LEU A 116 -5.30 13.99 0.75
C LEU A 116 -5.41 14.89 -0.49
N LYS A 117 -5.01 14.42 -1.68
CA LYS A 117 -5.28 15.14 -2.93
C LYS A 117 -6.73 15.00 -3.38
N TYR A 118 -7.44 13.96 -2.94
CA TYR A 118 -8.79 13.65 -3.40
C TYR A 118 -9.81 13.61 -2.27
N GLN A 119 -9.38 13.29 -1.05
CA GLN A 119 -10.25 13.02 0.10
C GLN A 119 -9.81 13.84 1.31
N LYS A 120 -10.74 14.08 2.23
CA LYS A 120 -10.50 14.79 3.50
C LYS A 120 -11.10 14.00 4.67
N PRO A 121 -10.48 12.87 5.05
CA PRO A 121 -11.01 12.05 6.13
C PRO A 121 -10.99 12.79 7.46
N LYS A 122 -11.92 12.44 8.34
CA LYS A 122 -12.00 12.95 9.71
C LYS A 122 -11.07 12.17 10.63
N VAL A 123 -10.96 10.87 10.39
CA VAL A 123 -10.19 9.93 11.22
C VAL A 123 -9.27 9.09 10.33
N VAL A 124 -8.06 8.88 10.81
CA VAL A 124 -7.13 7.88 10.29
C VAL A 124 -6.84 6.87 11.39
N VAL A 125 -7.03 5.59 11.09
CA VAL A 125 -6.50 4.49 11.89
C VAL A 125 -5.15 4.13 11.30
N PHE A 126 -4.07 4.39 12.05
CA PHE A 126 -2.71 4.13 11.60
C PHE A 126 -2.16 2.88 12.26
N GLU A 127 -2.12 1.80 11.49
CA GLU A 127 -1.65 0.49 11.92
C GLU A 127 -0.14 0.46 12.10
N GLN A 128 0.31 -0.11 13.21
CA GLN A 128 1.70 -0.18 13.62
C GLN A 128 2.14 -1.62 13.81
N TYR A 129 3.09 -2.05 12.96
CA TYR A 129 3.71 -3.36 13.04
C TYR A 129 5.23 -3.24 13.06
N PHE A 130 5.85 -3.77 14.12
CA PHE A 130 7.29 -3.62 14.36
C PHE A 130 8.16 -4.11 13.18
N VAL A 131 7.77 -5.19 12.52
CA VAL A 131 8.56 -5.74 11.39
C VAL A 131 8.70 -4.76 10.25
N VAL A 132 7.68 -3.94 9.96
CA VAL A 132 7.77 -2.91 8.91
C VAL A 132 8.41 -1.62 9.39
N ALA A 133 8.63 -1.43 10.69
CA ALA A 133 9.40 -0.32 11.25
C ALA A 133 10.92 -0.63 11.38
N GLU A 134 11.32 -1.88 11.11
CA GLU A 134 12.71 -2.36 11.22
C GLU A 134 13.40 -2.53 9.85
N GLY A 135 14.73 -2.68 9.89
CA GLY A 135 15.53 -3.08 8.73
C GLY A 135 16.04 -1.92 7.88
N GLU A 136 16.06 -2.12 6.55
CA GLU A 136 16.71 -1.21 5.60
C GLU A 136 15.82 -0.01 5.21
N ASP A 137 16.45 1.08 4.79
CA ASP A 137 15.79 2.34 4.40
C ASP A 137 14.83 2.25 3.21
N SER A 138 14.92 1.18 2.43
CA SER A 138 14.17 0.97 1.19
C SER A 138 13.82 -0.51 1.03
N ASP A 139 12.54 -0.79 0.84
CA ASP A 139 12.02 -2.07 0.35
C ASP A 139 11.47 -1.84 -1.05
N PHE A 140 12.21 -2.28 -2.07
CA PHE A 140 11.85 -2.03 -3.46
C PHE A 140 10.46 -2.57 -3.81
N ILE A 141 10.09 -3.75 -3.32
CA ILE A 141 8.81 -4.37 -3.67
C ILE A 141 7.67 -3.60 -2.99
N SER A 142 7.78 -3.33 -1.69
CA SER A 142 6.75 -2.58 -0.97
C SER A 142 6.55 -1.18 -1.54
N ALA A 143 7.64 -0.47 -1.85
CA ALA A 143 7.60 0.85 -2.45
C ALA A 143 6.86 0.85 -3.81
N THR A 144 6.97 -0.22 -4.60
CA THR A 144 6.24 -0.33 -5.88
C THR A 144 4.73 -0.44 -5.72
N TYR A 145 4.23 -1.00 -4.61
CA TYR A 145 2.79 -1.08 -4.32
C TYR A 145 2.13 0.29 -4.07
N THR A 146 2.93 1.31 -3.80
CA THR A 146 2.49 2.71 -3.79
C THR A 146 2.90 3.43 -5.07
N TYR A 147 4.21 3.49 -5.35
CA TYR A 147 4.77 4.34 -6.40
C TYR A 147 4.18 4.10 -7.78
N ASP A 148 4.03 2.84 -8.20
CA ASP A 148 3.58 2.52 -9.56
C ASP A 148 2.17 3.08 -9.83
N TYR A 149 1.32 3.12 -8.81
CA TYR A 149 -0.09 3.51 -8.90
C TYR A 149 -0.37 4.98 -8.53
N LEU A 150 0.61 5.71 -8.01
CA LEU A 150 0.49 7.17 -7.85
C LEU A 150 0.30 7.85 -9.22
N LYS A 151 -0.62 8.82 -9.32
CA LYS A 151 -0.70 9.67 -10.53
C LYS A 151 0.48 10.64 -10.61
N PRO A 152 0.92 11.04 -11.82
CA PRO A 152 2.02 11.99 -11.99
C PRO A 152 1.83 13.25 -11.14
N SER A 153 2.75 13.47 -10.20
CA SER A 153 2.69 14.58 -9.24
C SER A 153 4.02 14.74 -8.49
N LEU A 154 4.19 15.86 -7.79
CA LEU A 154 5.34 16.06 -6.89
C LEU A 154 5.38 15.02 -5.76
N ASN A 155 4.23 14.46 -5.37
CA ASN A 155 4.17 13.35 -4.42
C ASN A 155 4.82 12.09 -4.99
N LYS A 156 4.53 11.74 -6.25
CA LYS A 156 5.15 10.61 -6.94
C LYS A 156 6.67 10.77 -7.04
N LEU A 157 7.15 11.97 -7.40
CA LEU A 157 8.58 12.26 -7.44
C LEU A 157 9.23 12.17 -6.05
N SER A 158 8.56 12.71 -5.02
CA SER A 158 9.06 12.65 -3.65
C SER A 158 9.11 11.22 -3.12
N CYS A 159 8.10 10.40 -3.45
CA CYS A 159 8.08 8.97 -3.14
C CYS A 159 9.29 8.27 -3.79
N LEU A 160 9.55 8.47 -5.09
CA LEU A 160 10.75 7.91 -5.73
C LEU A 160 12.05 8.25 -4.97
N VAL A 161 12.22 9.51 -4.58
CA VAL A 161 13.45 9.97 -3.92
C VAL A 161 13.62 9.44 -2.50
N ASN A 162 12.51 9.18 -1.79
CA ASN A 162 12.57 8.85 -0.37
C ASN A 162 12.29 7.38 -0.06
N ASP A 163 11.61 6.64 -0.93
CA ASP A 163 11.31 5.21 -0.73
C ASP A 163 12.27 4.28 -1.46
N PHE A 164 12.91 4.76 -2.53
CA PHE A 164 13.82 3.95 -3.34
C PHE A 164 15.27 4.32 -3.08
N ASN A 165 16.14 3.32 -3.12
CA ASN A 165 17.57 3.56 -3.27
C ASN A 165 17.87 4.11 -4.69
N PRO A 166 18.78 5.08 -4.85
CA PRO A 166 19.15 5.61 -6.17
C PRO A 166 19.59 4.55 -7.18
N LYS A 167 20.21 3.45 -6.72
CA LYS A 167 20.61 2.31 -7.55
C LYS A 167 19.42 1.59 -8.21
N ASP A 168 18.22 1.73 -7.65
CA ASP A 168 17.00 1.07 -8.13
C ASP A 168 16.12 2.00 -8.99
N TYR A 169 16.47 3.28 -9.15
CA TYR A 169 15.74 4.20 -10.03
C TYR A 169 15.54 3.68 -11.45
N PRO A 170 16.52 3.04 -12.12
CA PRO A 170 16.28 2.48 -13.44
C PRO A 170 15.16 1.44 -13.46
N LYS A 171 15.06 0.59 -12.41
CA LYS A 171 14.00 -0.42 -12.28
C LYS A 171 12.67 0.20 -11.88
N ALA A 172 12.68 1.25 -11.07
CA ALA A 172 11.47 1.96 -10.66
C ALA A 172 10.84 2.70 -11.85
N LEU A 173 11.67 3.37 -12.67
CA LEU A 173 11.24 4.20 -13.80
C LEU A 173 10.96 3.42 -15.08
N LEU A 174 11.65 2.29 -15.29
CA LEU A 174 11.56 1.49 -16.51
C LEU A 174 11.20 0.05 -16.13
N MET A 175 9.94 -0.33 -16.32
CA MET A 175 9.44 -1.67 -16.04
C MET A 175 10.14 -2.71 -16.90
N ALA A 176 10.48 -2.39 -18.15
CA ALA A 176 11.27 -3.29 -19.00
C ALA A 176 12.66 -3.62 -18.43
N VAL A 177 13.27 -2.70 -17.68
CA VAL A 177 14.54 -2.92 -16.96
C VAL A 177 14.30 -3.71 -15.66
N ARG A 178 13.17 -3.48 -15.00
CA ARG A 178 12.74 -4.24 -13.81
C ARG A 178 12.61 -5.73 -14.12
N ASP A 179 12.00 -6.07 -15.26
CA ASP A 179 11.79 -7.46 -15.71
C ASP A 179 12.92 -8.01 -16.59
N LYS A 180 14.16 -7.51 -16.41
CA LYS A 180 15.30 -7.93 -17.23
C LYS A 180 15.57 -9.44 -17.24
N ASP A 181 15.19 -10.13 -16.18
CA ASP A 181 15.38 -11.57 -16.05
C ASP A 181 14.45 -12.36 -17.01
N ASN A 182 13.39 -11.71 -17.52
CA ASN A 182 12.48 -12.26 -18.51
C ASN A 182 12.87 -11.99 -19.97
N TRP A 183 13.95 -11.24 -20.24
CA TRP A 183 14.36 -10.87 -21.61
C TRP A 183 14.60 -12.07 -22.52
N ALA A 184 15.05 -13.20 -21.97
CA ALA A 184 15.27 -14.44 -22.72
C ALA A 184 14.07 -15.40 -22.69
N ASN A 185 13.00 -15.07 -21.97
CA ASN A 185 11.84 -15.94 -21.77
C ASN A 185 10.88 -15.89 -22.96
N LYS A 186 11.23 -16.60 -24.04
CA LYS A 186 10.44 -16.67 -25.28
C LYS A 186 9.01 -17.16 -25.08
N ALA A 187 8.78 -18.05 -24.11
CA ALA A 187 7.46 -18.59 -23.82
C ALA A 187 6.54 -17.51 -23.22
N LEU A 188 7.05 -16.76 -22.24
CA LEU A 188 6.34 -15.63 -21.64
C LEU A 188 6.03 -14.55 -22.68
N ILE A 189 7.03 -14.13 -23.46
CA ILE A 189 6.86 -13.11 -24.51
C ILE A 189 5.78 -13.55 -25.51
N LYS A 190 5.80 -14.81 -25.95
CA LYS A 190 4.77 -15.35 -26.86
C LYS A 190 3.38 -15.36 -26.23
N ALA A 191 3.26 -15.71 -24.95
CA ALA A 191 2.00 -15.68 -24.23
C ALA A 191 1.46 -14.24 -24.11
N ASN A 192 2.32 -13.28 -23.81
CA ASN A 192 1.95 -11.87 -23.69
C ASN A 192 1.57 -11.25 -25.05
N MET A 193 2.28 -11.54 -26.14
CA MET A 193 1.86 -11.13 -27.49
C MET A 193 0.45 -11.64 -27.84
N LEU A 194 0.13 -12.89 -27.48
CA LEU A 194 -1.21 -13.43 -27.71
C LEU A 194 -2.27 -12.73 -26.84
N ARG A 195 -1.93 -12.41 -25.59
CA ARG A 195 -2.79 -11.63 -24.69
C ARG A 195 -3.08 -10.24 -25.25
N GLU A 196 -2.06 -9.54 -25.74
CA GLU A 196 -2.18 -8.22 -26.38
C GLU A 196 -3.12 -8.29 -27.59
N TYR A 197 -2.90 -9.27 -28.48
CA TYR A 197 -3.73 -9.49 -29.66
C TYR A 197 -5.19 -9.72 -29.29
N ASN A 198 -5.45 -10.51 -28.24
CA ASN A 198 -6.81 -10.77 -27.76
C ASN A 198 -7.46 -9.51 -27.17
N LEU A 199 -6.74 -8.71 -26.39
CA LEU A 199 -7.22 -7.42 -25.87
C LEU A 199 -7.55 -6.45 -27.01
N PHE A 200 -6.68 -6.33 -28.01
CA PHE A 200 -6.91 -5.51 -29.18
C PHE A 200 -8.15 -5.99 -29.96
N LYS A 201 -8.27 -7.30 -30.17
CA LYS A 201 -9.45 -7.92 -30.81
C LYS A 201 -10.74 -7.64 -30.02
N GLN A 202 -10.69 -7.64 -28.70
CA GLN A 202 -11.82 -7.31 -27.84
C GLN A 202 -12.26 -5.85 -28.06
N LEU A 203 -11.32 -4.91 -28.01
CA LEU A 203 -11.56 -3.48 -28.21
C LEU A 203 -12.22 -3.17 -29.57
N ILE A 204 -11.79 -3.84 -30.64
CA ILE A 204 -12.35 -3.61 -31.99
C ILE A 204 -13.66 -4.37 -32.25
N THR A 205 -13.91 -5.48 -31.55
CA THR A 205 -15.12 -6.30 -31.78
C THR A 205 -16.27 -5.99 -30.83
N GLY A 206 -16.01 -5.27 -29.73
CA GLY A 206 -17.02 -4.88 -28.74
C GLY A 206 -17.64 -6.06 -27.97
N LYS A 207 -17.05 -7.26 -28.05
CA LYS A 207 -17.52 -8.43 -27.28
C LYS A 207 -16.90 -8.40 -25.90
N GLU A 208 -17.70 -8.08 -24.88
CA GLU A 208 -17.34 -8.33 -23.49
C GLU A 208 -17.34 -9.85 -23.23
N GLU A 209 -16.19 -10.44 -22.96
CA GLU A 209 -16.16 -11.64 -22.13
C GLU A 209 -16.20 -11.18 -20.68
N ASN A 210 -17.23 -11.62 -19.94
CA ASN A 210 -17.34 -11.47 -18.49
C ASN A 210 -16.05 -11.96 -17.83
N GLN A 211 -15.18 -11.04 -17.41
CA GLN A 211 -14.10 -11.33 -16.48
C GLN A 211 -14.19 -10.38 -15.31
N GLN A 212 -15.01 -10.79 -14.33
CA GLN A 212 -14.73 -10.57 -12.92
C GLN A 212 -15.59 -11.58 -12.13
N ALA A 213 -15.18 -12.85 -12.18
CA ALA A 213 -15.39 -13.68 -11.00
C ALA A 213 -14.47 -13.14 -9.90
N PRO A 214 -14.87 -13.19 -8.60
CA PRO A 214 -13.95 -12.90 -7.51
C PRO A 214 -12.70 -13.78 -7.70
N VAL A 215 -11.56 -13.13 -7.90
CA VAL A 215 -10.30 -13.83 -8.14
C VAL A 215 -9.80 -14.28 -6.78
N GLU A 216 -10.14 -15.51 -6.38
CA GLU A 216 -9.43 -16.19 -5.31
C GLU A 216 -7.94 -16.17 -5.65
N SER A 217 -7.14 -15.52 -4.81
CA SER A 217 -5.69 -15.72 -4.88
C SER A 217 -5.37 -17.14 -4.41
N SER A 218 -4.26 -17.69 -4.89
CA SER A 218 -3.79 -18.98 -4.40
C SER A 218 -3.63 -18.92 -2.87
N LYS A 219 -4.35 -19.78 -2.15
CA LYS A 219 -4.52 -19.88 -0.67
C LYS A 219 -5.79 -19.27 -0.06
N GLY A 220 -6.85 -19.07 -0.84
CA GLY A 220 -8.18 -18.75 -0.30
C GLY A 220 -8.32 -17.31 0.22
N GLU A 221 -7.52 -16.38 -0.31
CA GLU A 221 -7.68 -14.96 -0.01
C GLU A 221 -8.65 -14.33 -1.02
N VAL A 222 -9.54 -13.48 -0.52
CA VAL A 222 -10.60 -12.86 -1.31
C VAL A 222 -10.57 -11.36 -1.06
N TYR A 223 -10.47 -10.57 -2.14
CA TYR A 223 -10.65 -9.12 -2.06
C TYR A 223 -12.13 -8.82 -1.93
N GLN A 224 -12.54 -8.23 -0.81
CA GLN A 224 -13.93 -7.96 -0.48
C GLN A 224 -14.42 -6.59 -1.00
N GLY A 225 -13.51 -5.77 -1.53
CA GLY A 225 -13.78 -4.36 -1.83
C GLY A 225 -13.25 -3.45 -0.72
N LEU A 226 -13.29 -2.14 -0.97
CA LEU A 226 -12.84 -1.08 -0.07
C LEU A 226 -11.41 -1.26 0.47
N GLY A 227 -10.56 -1.99 -0.25
CA GLY A 227 -9.20 -2.29 0.15
C GLY A 227 -9.03 -3.47 1.12
N TYR A 228 -10.09 -4.14 1.55
CA TYR A 228 -10.02 -5.27 2.49
C TYR A 228 -9.82 -6.62 1.79
N VAL A 229 -8.99 -7.48 2.39
CA VAL A 229 -8.74 -8.86 1.94
C VAL A 229 -9.02 -9.84 3.07
N SER A 230 -10.04 -10.68 2.88
CA SER A 230 -10.43 -11.71 3.84
C SER A 230 -9.73 -13.04 3.58
N ASN A 231 -9.72 -13.89 4.60
CA ASN A 231 -9.33 -15.29 4.53
C ASN A 231 -9.94 -16.05 5.72
N ASP A 232 -10.51 -17.23 5.48
CA ASP A 232 -11.15 -18.05 6.52
C ASP A 232 -10.27 -19.21 7.02
N GLY A 233 -9.02 -19.26 6.59
CA GLY A 233 -8.03 -20.24 7.02
C GLY A 233 -7.81 -20.20 8.52
N ILE A 234 -7.28 -21.31 9.03
CA ILE A 234 -6.85 -21.44 10.43
C ILE A 234 -5.40 -21.91 10.41
N ALA A 235 -4.53 -21.15 11.05
CA ALA A 235 -3.11 -21.46 11.13
C ALA A 235 -2.86 -22.82 11.80
N SER A 236 -1.94 -23.61 11.24
CA SER A 236 -1.52 -24.85 11.88
C SER A 236 -0.59 -24.58 13.07
N TYR A 237 -0.56 -25.51 14.03
CA TYR A 237 0.35 -25.42 15.17
C TYR A 237 1.82 -25.24 14.76
N SER A 238 2.26 -25.92 13.68
CA SER A 238 3.63 -25.81 13.17
C SER A 238 3.91 -24.41 12.63
N GLU A 239 2.97 -23.79 11.92
CA GLU A 239 3.12 -22.41 11.41
C GLU A 239 3.24 -21.40 12.55
N LEU A 240 2.46 -21.57 13.62
CA LEU A 240 2.49 -20.66 14.77
C LEU A 240 3.72 -20.84 15.67
N THR A 241 4.38 -22.00 15.63
CA THR A 241 5.48 -22.35 16.55
C THR A 241 6.78 -22.64 15.82
N THR A 242 7.05 -23.91 15.48
CA THR A 242 8.35 -24.38 14.97
C THR A 242 8.73 -23.81 13.61
N GLY A 243 7.74 -23.51 12.77
CA GLY A 243 7.90 -22.90 11.44
C GLY A 243 7.88 -21.37 11.46
N ASN A 244 7.57 -20.76 12.60
CA ASN A 244 7.47 -19.30 12.71
C ASN A 244 8.87 -18.66 12.73
N LYS A 245 9.08 -17.61 11.94
CA LYS A 245 10.34 -16.84 11.90
C LYS A 245 10.60 -16.07 13.20
N LEU A 246 9.55 -15.74 13.95
CA LEU A 246 9.67 -15.04 15.24
C LEU A 246 10.44 -15.84 16.30
N LYS A 247 10.57 -17.17 16.15
CA LYS A 247 11.40 -17.99 17.05
C LYS A 247 12.88 -17.56 17.06
N ASP A 248 13.34 -16.97 15.95
CA ASP A 248 14.72 -16.54 15.75
C ASP A 248 14.91 -15.04 15.99
N TYR A 249 13.82 -14.31 16.27
CA TYR A 249 13.84 -12.87 16.51
C TYR A 249 14.68 -12.54 17.76
N LYS A 250 15.66 -11.63 17.60
CA LYS A 250 16.65 -11.29 18.63
C LYS A 250 16.33 -9.99 19.38
N GLY A 251 15.25 -9.32 19.02
CA GLY A 251 14.93 -7.96 19.46
C GLY A 251 14.92 -6.99 18.28
N PRO A 252 14.46 -5.76 18.52
CA PRO A 252 14.20 -4.82 17.44
C PRO A 252 15.47 -4.28 16.80
N ASN A 253 15.48 -4.23 15.46
CA ASN A 253 16.46 -3.48 14.69
C ASN A 253 15.80 -2.26 14.03
N TRP A 254 15.46 -1.28 14.86
CA TRP A 254 14.70 -0.10 14.45
C TRP A 254 15.35 0.65 13.30
N ASN A 255 14.56 1.01 12.31
CA ASN A 255 14.98 1.92 11.26
C ASN A 255 14.57 3.35 11.62
N GLU A 256 15.53 4.18 11.99
CA GLU A 256 15.30 5.58 12.41
C GLU A 256 14.59 6.42 11.35
N LYS A 257 14.87 6.18 10.06
CA LYS A 257 14.16 6.85 8.98
C LYS A 257 12.69 6.47 9.01
N ARG A 258 12.34 5.18 9.09
CA ARG A 258 10.95 4.72 9.17
C ARG A 258 10.24 5.29 10.40
N LEU A 259 10.84 5.22 11.57
CA LEU A 259 10.27 5.80 12.79
C LEU A 259 10.04 7.33 12.65
N SER A 260 10.97 8.05 12.01
CA SER A 260 10.79 9.49 11.75
C SER A 260 9.62 9.79 10.79
N TYR A 261 9.20 8.80 9.99
CA TYR A 261 8.07 8.92 9.09
C TYR A 261 6.74 8.64 9.79
N ASP A 262 6.71 7.87 10.90
CA ASP A 262 5.53 7.82 11.76
C ASP A 262 5.17 9.21 12.27
N ASP A 263 6.16 9.95 12.80
CA ASP A 263 5.98 11.35 13.21
C ASP A 263 5.47 12.23 12.05
N LYS A 264 5.96 12.00 10.81
CA LYS A 264 5.52 12.77 9.64
C LYS A 264 4.07 12.46 9.24
N VAL A 265 3.64 11.19 9.35
CA VAL A 265 2.23 10.80 9.12
C VAL A 265 1.34 11.51 10.14
N LEU A 266 1.67 11.41 11.43
CA LEU A 266 0.89 12.02 12.51
C LEU A 266 0.83 13.55 12.38
N LYS A 267 1.97 14.18 12.07
CA LYS A 267 2.04 15.62 11.79
C LYS A 267 1.19 16.01 10.58
N LEU A 268 1.24 15.25 9.48
CA LEU A 268 0.45 15.52 8.28
C LEU A 268 -1.06 15.44 8.59
N CYS A 269 -1.49 14.45 9.37
CA CYS A 269 -2.87 14.38 9.85
C CYS A 269 -3.25 15.61 10.66
N LYS A 270 -2.42 16.00 11.64
CA LYS A 270 -2.64 17.19 12.48
C LYS A 270 -2.76 18.47 11.65
N GLU A 271 -1.88 18.69 10.67
CA GLU A 271 -1.90 19.84 9.76
C GLU A 271 -3.17 19.91 8.91
N ASN A 272 -3.84 18.76 8.68
CA ASN A 272 -5.07 18.66 7.91
C ASN A 272 -6.32 18.52 8.80
N ASN A 273 -6.20 18.71 10.12
CA ASN A 273 -7.27 18.56 11.12
C ASN A 273 -7.90 17.14 11.12
N ILE A 274 -7.07 16.12 10.92
CA ILE A 274 -7.46 14.71 10.91
C ILE A 274 -7.09 14.12 12.26
N LYS A 275 -8.07 13.50 12.92
CA LYS A 275 -7.82 12.76 14.18
C LYS A 275 -7.14 11.43 13.84
N VAL A 276 -6.23 11.00 14.70
CA VAL A 276 -5.52 9.74 14.49
C VAL A 276 -5.67 8.87 15.72
N ILE A 277 -5.86 7.57 15.47
CA ILE A 277 -5.63 6.52 16.45
C ILE A 277 -4.58 5.57 15.88
N MET A 278 -3.54 5.32 16.66
CA MET A 278 -2.54 4.31 16.33
C MET A 278 -3.04 2.95 16.83
N VAL A 279 -2.86 1.90 16.03
CA VAL A 279 -3.36 0.57 16.40
C VAL A 279 -2.33 -0.48 16.05
N THR A 280 -2.03 -1.40 16.95
CA THR A 280 -1.33 -2.66 16.60
C THR A 280 -2.36 -3.79 16.56
N ALA A 281 -2.54 -4.38 15.38
CA ALA A 281 -3.37 -5.57 15.22
C ALA A 281 -2.77 -6.75 16.02
N PRO A 282 -3.60 -7.64 16.58
CA PRO A 282 -3.10 -8.74 17.40
C PRO A 282 -2.31 -9.75 16.55
N LEU A 283 -1.36 -10.43 17.20
CA LEU A 283 -0.70 -11.62 16.72
C LEU A 283 -1.37 -12.87 17.32
N PRO A 284 -1.23 -14.05 16.68
CA PRO A 284 -1.63 -15.30 17.30
C PRO A 284 -0.97 -15.45 18.69
N PRO A 285 -1.72 -15.82 19.75
CA PRO A 285 -1.15 -16.02 21.08
C PRO A 285 0.08 -16.93 21.11
N SER A 286 0.12 -17.98 20.28
CA SER A 286 1.30 -18.85 20.16
C SER A 286 2.48 -18.18 19.46
N SER A 287 2.25 -17.37 18.42
CA SER A 287 3.29 -16.56 17.76
C SER A 287 3.87 -15.51 18.71
N LEU A 288 3.00 -14.79 19.45
CA LEU A 288 3.39 -13.73 20.38
C LEU A 288 4.35 -14.24 21.47
N LYS A 289 4.15 -15.47 21.97
CA LYS A 289 5.01 -16.11 22.98
C LYS A 289 6.45 -16.34 22.50
N LEU A 290 6.70 -16.33 21.20
CA LEU A 290 8.05 -16.46 20.65
C LEU A 290 8.85 -15.15 20.80
N ILE A 291 8.16 -14.02 20.98
CA ILE A 291 8.77 -12.71 21.18
C ILE A 291 9.06 -12.54 22.68
N LYS A 292 10.34 -12.66 23.06
CA LYS A 292 10.76 -12.62 24.48
C LYS A 292 10.48 -11.31 25.19
N ASN A 293 10.56 -10.17 24.49
CA ASN A 293 10.44 -8.83 25.06
C ASN A 293 9.47 -7.97 24.25
N TYR A 294 8.24 -8.45 24.07
CA TYR A 294 7.23 -7.72 23.30
C TYR A 294 6.93 -6.33 23.88
N ASP A 295 7.07 -6.17 25.20
CA ASP A 295 6.82 -4.90 25.89
C ASP A 295 7.73 -3.77 25.38
N GLU A 296 8.95 -4.08 24.94
CA GLU A 296 9.85 -3.10 24.30
C GLU A 296 9.30 -2.59 22.96
N LEU A 297 8.65 -3.47 22.18
CA LEU A 297 8.03 -3.11 20.91
C LEU A 297 6.81 -2.22 21.14
N HIS A 298 5.96 -2.61 22.10
CA HIS A 298 4.81 -1.80 22.54
C HIS A 298 5.25 -0.42 23.02
N ASN A 299 6.23 -0.36 23.93
CA ASN A 299 6.72 0.89 24.49
C ASN A 299 7.25 1.84 23.42
N LYS A 300 7.83 1.31 22.33
CA LYS A 300 8.32 2.17 21.25
C LYS A 300 7.19 2.90 20.52
N PHE A 301 6.10 2.21 20.21
CA PHE A 301 4.94 2.83 19.56
C PHE A 301 4.15 3.71 20.53
N GLN A 302 4.06 3.34 21.82
CA GLN A 302 3.49 4.18 22.85
C GLN A 302 4.26 5.50 22.99
N GLU A 303 5.60 5.47 22.98
CA GLU A 303 6.43 6.69 23.01
C GLU A 303 6.11 7.63 21.83
N ILE A 304 5.97 7.08 20.62
CA ILE A 304 5.62 7.85 19.42
C ILE A 304 4.23 8.45 19.55
N ALA A 305 3.26 7.68 20.05
CA ALA A 305 1.89 8.12 20.25
C ALA A 305 1.80 9.25 21.29
N ASP A 306 2.43 9.07 22.45
CA ASP A 306 2.47 10.04 23.55
C ASP A 306 3.12 11.35 23.11
N LYS A 307 4.27 11.26 22.42
CA LYS A 307 4.99 12.41 21.85
C LYS A 307 4.11 13.23 20.91
N ASN A 308 3.23 12.57 20.15
CA ASN A 308 2.35 13.22 19.17
C ASN A 308 0.95 13.54 19.73
N GLY A 309 0.67 13.14 20.97
CA GLY A 309 -0.63 13.36 21.62
C GLY A 309 -1.77 12.62 20.94
N VAL A 310 -1.52 11.39 20.47
CA VAL A 310 -2.52 10.51 19.86
C VAL A 310 -2.72 9.26 20.70
N GLU A 311 -3.90 8.67 20.62
CA GLU A 311 -4.20 7.41 21.32
C GLU A 311 -3.52 6.23 20.61
N TYR A 312 -3.01 5.27 21.39
CA TYR A 312 -2.45 4.03 20.90
C TYR A 312 -3.14 2.83 21.52
N ILE A 313 -3.64 1.94 20.66
CA ILE A 313 -4.30 0.69 21.05
C ILE A 313 -3.45 -0.49 20.57
N ASP A 314 -2.92 -1.25 21.51
CA ASP A 314 -2.22 -2.49 21.22
C ASP A 314 -3.08 -3.70 21.58
N TYR A 315 -3.61 -4.37 20.56
CA TYR A 315 -4.47 -5.54 20.78
C TYR A 315 -3.72 -6.77 21.31
N ASN A 316 -2.39 -6.81 21.23
CA ASN A 316 -1.61 -7.85 21.90
C ASN A 316 -1.66 -7.66 23.41
N PHE A 317 -1.55 -6.41 23.90
CA PHE A 317 -1.71 -6.08 25.31
C PHE A 317 -3.14 -6.30 25.79
N ILE A 318 -4.14 -5.80 25.04
CA ILE A 318 -5.56 -6.03 25.38
C ILE A 318 -5.87 -7.52 25.48
N ASN A 319 -5.32 -8.34 24.58
CA ASN A 319 -5.59 -9.77 24.59
C ASN A 319 -5.02 -10.49 25.82
N ARG A 320 -3.91 -10.01 26.40
CA ARG A 320 -3.34 -10.59 27.65
C ARG A 320 -4.33 -10.51 28.81
N GLU A 321 -5.15 -9.46 28.85
CA GLU A 321 -6.12 -9.22 29.92
C GLU A 321 -7.49 -9.80 29.59
N LYS A 322 -7.99 -9.53 28.38
CA LYS A 322 -9.37 -9.83 27.99
C LYS A 322 -9.56 -11.19 27.34
N ASN A 323 -8.48 -11.86 26.89
CA ASN A 323 -8.54 -13.14 26.18
C ASN A 323 -9.54 -13.14 25.00
N MET A 324 -9.55 -12.05 24.23
CA MET A 324 -10.44 -11.84 23.08
C MET A 324 -10.10 -12.72 21.88
N PHE A 325 -8.82 -13.11 21.74
CA PHE A 325 -8.32 -13.85 20.59
C PHE A 325 -7.63 -15.14 21.02
N THR A 326 -7.93 -16.21 20.29
CA THR A 326 -7.23 -17.50 20.35
C THR A 326 -6.54 -17.76 19.02
N ASP A 327 -5.62 -18.73 18.96
CA ASP A 327 -4.94 -19.13 17.71
C ASP A 327 -5.92 -19.47 16.56
N LYS A 328 -7.17 -19.86 16.87
CA LYS A 328 -8.21 -20.16 15.87
C LYS A 328 -8.72 -18.92 15.13
N ASN A 329 -8.43 -17.72 15.62
CA ASN A 329 -8.84 -16.46 15.02
C ASN A 329 -7.83 -15.95 13.96
N PHE A 330 -6.82 -16.75 13.62
CA PHE A 330 -5.73 -16.36 12.74
C PHE A 330 -5.60 -17.34 11.57
N LYS A 331 -5.39 -16.81 10.37
CA LYS A 331 -5.20 -17.62 9.16
C LYS A 331 -3.77 -18.11 8.98
N ASP A 332 -2.82 -17.40 9.55
CA ASP A 332 -1.39 -17.73 9.52
C ASP A 332 -0.69 -17.23 10.79
N ALA A 333 0.64 -17.17 10.77
CA ALA A 333 1.47 -16.79 11.91
C ALA A 333 1.36 -15.32 12.33
N ASP A 334 0.73 -14.47 11.50
CA ASP A 334 0.77 -13.02 11.64
C ASP A 334 -0.63 -12.37 11.53
N HIS A 335 -1.54 -12.95 10.75
CA HIS A 335 -2.78 -12.27 10.33
C HIS A 335 -4.05 -12.94 10.85
N LEU A 336 -5.04 -12.11 11.18
CA LEU A 336 -6.40 -12.54 11.51
C LEU A 336 -7.07 -13.25 10.33
N ASN A 337 -7.94 -14.21 10.66
CA ASN A 337 -8.98 -14.67 9.74
C ASN A 337 -10.28 -13.87 9.97
N SER A 338 -11.30 -14.09 9.14
CA SER A 338 -12.55 -13.31 9.19
C SER A 338 -13.23 -13.33 10.58
N SER A 339 -13.08 -14.42 11.35
CA SER A 339 -13.62 -14.48 12.72
C SER A 339 -12.89 -13.53 13.67
N GLY A 340 -11.57 -13.42 13.53
CA GLY A 340 -10.73 -12.51 14.30
C GLY A 340 -10.96 -11.05 13.92
N VAL A 341 -11.10 -10.76 12.62
CA VAL A 341 -11.45 -9.42 12.11
C VAL A 341 -12.73 -8.91 12.73
N LYS A 342 -13.79 -9.73 12.75
CA LYS A 342 -15.05 -9.33 13.37
C LYS A 342 -14.89 -8.98 14.86
N ILE A 343 -14.09 -9.72 15.62
CA ILE A 343 -13.84 -9.43 17.04
C ILE A 343 -13.08 -8.11 17.20
N LEU A 344 -12.04 -7.91 16.38
CA LEU A 344 -11.22 -6.71 16.39
C LEU A 344 -12.04 -5.46 16.06
N ASP A 345 -12.75 -5.48 14.94
CA ASP A 345 -13.48 -4.34 14.42
C ASP A 345 -14.66 -3.98 15.34
N ASP A 346 -15.36 -4.98 15.90
CA ASP A 346 -16.43 -4.78 16.88
C ASP A 346 -15.93 -4.04 18.15
N ASP A 347 -14.68 -4.26 18.58
CA ASP A 347 -14.09 -3.53 19.71
C ASP A 347 -13.54 -2.16 19.28
N LEU A 348 -12.84 -2.08 18.14
CA LEU A 348 -12.20 -0.85 17.66
C LEU A 348 -13.21 0.27 17.37
N ILE A 349 -14.40 -0.09 16.91
CA ILE A 349 -15.52 0.83 16.67
C ILE A 349 -15.83 1.70 17.90
N LYS A 350 -15.65 1.18 19.12
CA LYS A 350 -15.94 1.93 20.34
C LYS A 350 -15.06 3.17 20.47
N TYR A 351 -13.77 3.03 20.18
CA TYR A 351 -12.79 4.12 20.23
C TYR A 351 -12.97 5.10 19.06
N ILE A 352 -13.26 4.57 17.86
CA ILE A 352 -13.47 5.41 16.66
C ILE A 352 -14.76 6.25 16.77
N ASN A 353 -15.83 5.70 17.35
CA ASN A 353 -17.09 6.41 17.54
C ASN A 353 -16.89 7.73 18.29
N ASP A 354 -16.07 7.73 19.34
CA ASP A 354 -15.78 8.92 20.15
C ASP A 354 -15.03 9.99 19.32
N LEU A 355 -14.11 9.56 18.45
CA LEU A 355 -13.39 10.46 17.56
C LEU A 355 -14.29 11.07 16.48
N ILE A 356 -15.24 10.31 15.93
CA ILE A 356 -16.20 10.81 14.94
C ILE A 356 -17.21 11.76 15.59
N ALA A 357 -17.69 11.44 16.80
CA ALA A 357 -18.72 12.21 17.49
C ALA A 357 -18.22 13.54 18.07
N ALA A 358 -16.94 13.64 18.42
CA ALA A 358 -16.35 14.87 18.93
C ALA A 358 -16.32 15.97 17.84
N LYS A 359 -17.21 16.95 17.96
CA LYS A 359 -17.34 18.13 17.07
C LYS A 359 -16.19 19.11 17.19
#